data_AF-L7K0I8-F1
#
_entry.id   AF-L7K0I8-F1
#
_cell.length_a   1.000
_cell.length_b   1.000
_cell.length_c   1.000
_cell.angle_alpha   90.00
_cell.angle_beta   90.00
_cell.angle_gamma   90.00
#
_symmetry.space_group_name_H-M   'P 1'
#
loop_
_entity.id
_entity.type
_entity.pdbx_description
1 polymer ?
#
loop_
_entity_poly.entity_id
_entity_poly.type
_entity_poly.pdbx_seq_one_letter_code
_entity_poly.pdbx_strand_id
1 'polypeptide(L)'
;VDDRKEVLDFLSALLDFSSIPVTKNDVDEVSIFKKTSFVKMAVNNTYLAIKKNKYDHRDFTIIENKLRKVNLFNKFTPHDELATLEKKLEEIEDKRVRNQSVYKEKLENVEKLKSCFQKIQATRDEEKRKIYEYERKVAHRERLIDEIKDLEIQLERSKRS
;
A
#
# COMPACT_ATOMS: atom_id res chain seq x y z
N VAL A 1 36.24 -22.99 -3.50
CA VAL A 1 36.79 -22.07 -2.48
C VAL A 1 38.17 -21.57 -2.91
N ASP A 2 38.94 -22.40 -3.62
CA ASP A 2 40.24 -22.06 -4.22
C ASP A 2 40.19 -20.94 -5.27
N ASP A 3 39.15 -20.87 -6.12
CA ASP A 3 39.02 -19.81 -7.14
C ASP A 3 39.07 -18.39 -6.55
N ARG A 4 38.60 -18.21 -5.30
CA ARG A 4 38.66 -16.91 -4.61
C ARG A 4 40.08 -16.57 -4.17
N LYS A 5 40.88 -17.58 -3.82
CA LYS A 5 42.25 -17.39 -3.37
C LYS A 5 43.15 -17.07 -4.56
N GLU A 6 43.01 -17.78 -5.67
CA GLU A 6 43.75 -17.48 -6.91
C GLU A 6 43.49 -16.08 -7.43
N VAL A 7 42.23 -15.62 -7.41
CA VAL A 7 41.88 -14.24 -7.81
C VAL A 7 42.48 -13.21 -6.85
N LEU A 8 42.46 -13.46 -5.54
CA LEU A 8 43.09 -12.58 -4.55
C LEU A 8 44.61 -12.54 -4.69
N ASP A 9 45.23 -13.69 -4.95
CA ASP A 9 46.67 -13.82 -5.16
C ASP A 9 47.07 -13.09 -6.46
N PHE A 10 46.28 -13.22 -7.53
CA PHE A 10 46.44 -12.50 -8.78
C PHE A 10 46.34 -10.98 -8.60
N LEU A 11 45.31 -10.51 -7.89
CA LEU A 11 45.11 -9.08 -7.61
C LEU A 11 46.24 -8.52 -6.74
N SER A 12 46.71 -9.30 -5.77
CA SER A 12 47.84 -8.93 -4.91
C SER A 12 49.16 -8.89 -5.69
N ALA A 13 49.41 -9.85 -6.58
CA ALA A 13 50.65 -9.92 -7.34
C ALA A 13 50.76 -8.83 -8.43
N LEU A 14 49.67 -8.51 -9.13
CA LEU A 14 49.71 -7.54 -10.23
C LEU A 14 49.63 -6.09 -9.79
N LEU A 15 48.83 -5.81 -8.76
CA LEU A 15 48.44 -4.44 -8.42
C LEU A 15 48.79 -4.07 -6.98
N ASP A 16 49.31 -5.03 -6.21
CA ASP A 16 49.68 -4.85 -4.80
C ASP A 16 48.51 -4.29 -3.97
N PHE A 17 47.30 -4.79 -4.26
CA PHE A 17 46.07 -4.28 -3.63
C PHE A 17 46.08 -4.42 -2.10
N SER A 18 46.83 -5.39 -1.56
CA SER A 18 46.99 -5.59 -0.12
C SER A 18 47.73 -4.43 0.57
N SER A 19 48.55 -3.67 -0.16
CA SER A 19 49.34 -2.56 0.37
C SER A 19 48.68 -1.19 0.21
N ILE A 20 47.54 -1.11 -0.50
CA ILE A 20 46.85 0.15 -0.78
C ILE A 20 45.83 0.44 0.33
N PRO A 21 46.07 1.43 1.22
CA PRO A 21 45.10 1.83 2.21
C PRO A 21 43.86 2.46 1.54
N VAL A 22 42.69 2.10 2.05
CA VAL A 22 41.39 2.59 1.55
C VAL A 22 40.64 3.27 2.68
N THR A 23 40.18 4.50 2.44
CA THR A 23 39.30 5.22 3.36
C THR A 23 38.16 5.90 2.61
N LYS A 24 37.00 5.98 3.27
CA LYS A 24 35.83 6.72 2.77
C LYS A 24 35.79 8.17 3.25
N ASN A 25 36.58 8.50 4.26
CA ASN A 25 36.60 9.82 4.87
C ASN A 25 37.60 10.72 4.15
N ASP A 26 37.30 12.02 4.12
CA ASP A 26 38.26 13.03 3.68
C ASP A 26 39.41 13.10 4.69
N VAL A 27 40.64 13.08 4.19
CA VAL A 27 41.86 13.06 5.00
C VAL A 27 42.89 13.97 4.35
N ASP A 28 43.79 14.58 5.13
CA ASP A 28 44.90 15.37 4.57
C ASP A 28 45.97 14.44 3.97
N GLU A 29 45.89 14.23 2.66
CA GLU A 29 46.67 13.21 1.95
C GLU A 29 48.16 13.56 1.95
N VAL A 30 48.50 14.84 1.78
CA VAL A 30 49.89 15.33 1.77
C VAL A 30 50.57 15.10 3.12
N SER A 31 49.87 15.41 4.22
CA SER A 31 50.41 15.19 5.57
C SER A 31 50.59 13.72 5.89
N ILE A 32 49.67 12.86 5.42
CA ILE A 32 49.76 11.42 5.61
C ILE A 32 50.97 10.88 4.85
N PHE A 33 51.10 11.20 3.56
CA PHE A 33 52.20 10.73 2.73
C PHE A 33 53.59 11.17 3.20
N LYS A 34 53.71 12.31 3.91
CA LYS A 34 54.97 12.72 4.54
C LYS A 34 55.32 11.89 5.77
N LYS A 35 54.32 11.35 6.47
CA LYS A 35 54.49 10.59 7.72
C LYS A 35 54.57 9.08 7.49
N THR A 36 54.00 8.58 6.38
CA THR A 36 53.88 7.15 6.10
C THR A 36 54.73 6.72 4.91
N SER A 37 55.05 5.42 4.85
CA SER A 37 55.87 4.83 3.78
C SER A 37 55.11 4.39 2.53
N PHE A 38 53.77 4.36 2.58
CA PHE A 38 52.98 3.93 1.43
C PHE A 38 52.98 4.97 0.30
N VAL A 39 52.97 4.47 -0.93
CA VAL A 39 53.15 5.26 -2.16
C VAL A 39 51.83 5.51 -2.88
N LYS A 40 50.78 4.75 -2.53
CA LYS A 40 49.46 4.76 -3.16
C LYS A 40 48.39 4.77 -2.08
N MET A 41 47.24 5.37 -2.33
CA MET A 41 46.06 5.29 -1.45
C MET A 41 44.77 5.48 -2.25
N ALA A 42 43.65 4.98 -1.73
CA ALA A 42 42.32 5.27 -2.26
C ALA A 42 41.50 6.02 -1.19
N VAL A 43 41.12 7.25 -1.51
CA VAL A 43 40.40 8.17 -0.60
C VAL A 43 39.17 8.68 -1.32
N ASN A 44 37.99 8.55 -0.72
CA ASN A 44 36.76 9.19 -1.18
C ASN A 44 36.52 9.17 -2.72
N ASN A 45 36.59 7.97 -3.33
CA ASN A 45 36.46 7.76 -4.79
C ASN A 45 37.58 8.39 -5.64
N THR A 46 38.74 8.63 -5.07
CA THR A 46 39.94 9.08 -5.77
C THR A 46 41.08 8.14 -5.43
N TYR A 47 41.78 7.67 -6.46
CA TYR A 47 43.03 6.95 -6.33
C TYR A 47 44.19 7.94 -6.45
N LEU A 48 45.05 7.95 -5.44
CA LEU A 48 46.19 8.86 -5.35
C LEU A 48 47.48 8.05 -5.35
N ALA A 49 48.45 8.47 -6.16
CA ALA A 49 49.78 7.87 -6.20
C ALA A 49 50.85 8.96 -6.12
N ILE A 50 51.82 8.77 -5.24
CA ILE A 50 53.00 9.62 -5.16
C ILE A 50 54.11 9.05 -6.03
N LYS A 51 54.68 9.91 -6.86
CA LYS A 51 55.91 9.64 -7.58
C LYS A 51 56.99 10.57 -7.07
N LYS A 52 57.94 10.03 -6.30
CA LYS A 52 59.13 10.78 -5.86
C LYS A 52 60.05 10.99 -7.07
N ASN A 53 60.65 12.17 -7.16
CA ASN A 53 61.64 12.45 -8.18
C ASN A 53 62.89 11.57 -7.93
N LYS A 54 63.45 11.00 -9.00
CA LYS A 54 64.65 10.15 -8.90
C LYS A 54 65.90 10.95 -8.53
N TYR A 55 65.91 12.25 -8.84
CA TYR A 55 67.09 13.11 -8.74
C TYR A 55 67.03 14.09 -7.57
N ASP A 56 65.83 14.42 -7.06
CA ASP A 56 65.64 15.23 -5.86
C ASP A 56 64.65 14.56 -4.90
N HIS A 57 65.13 14.14 -3.74
CA HIS A 57 64.31 13.44 -2.74
C HIS A 57 63.29 14.35 -2.04
N ARG A 58 63.42 15.68 -2.19
CA ARG A 58 62.46 16.65 -1.65
C ARG A 58 61.29 16.92 -2.58
N ASP A 59 61.43 16.54 -3.85
CA ASP A 59 60.44 16.77 -4.89
C ASP A 59 59.60 15.52 -5.15
N PHE A 60 58.28 15.70 -5.19
CA PHE A 60 57.33 14.62 -5.44
C PHE A 60 56.10 15.14 -6.18
N THR A 61 55.56 14.28 -7.03
CA THR A 61 54.32 14.56 -7.76
C THR A 61 53.21 13.66 -7.23
N ILE A 62 52.06 14.25 -6.94
CA ILE A 62 50.83 13.51 -6.65
C ILE A 62 50.06 13.34 -7.96
N ILE A 63 49.74 12.10 -8.28
CA ILE A 63 48.91 11.74 -9.43
C ILE A 63 47.54 11.36 -8.89
N GLU A 64 46.52 12.09 -9.33
CA GLU A 64 45.14 11.89 -8.88
C GLU A 64 44.29 11.30 -10.00
N ASN A 65 43.64 10.18 -9.72
CA ASN A 65 42.72 9.51 -10.63
C ASN A 65 41.36 9.34 -9.96
N LYS A 66 40.35 10.07 -10.44
CA LYS A 66 38.98 9.94 -9.95
C LYS A 66 38.38 8.60 -10.37
N LEU A 67 37.99 7.78 -9.39
CA LEU A 67 37.32 6.50 -9.61
C LEU A 67 35.85 6.75 -9.94
N ARG A 68 35.37 6.14 -11.03
CA ARG A 68 33.95 6.18 -11.37
C ARG A 68 33.16 5.38 -10.34
N LYS A 69 32.07 5.94 -9.83
CA LYS A 69 31.09 5.23 -9.00
C LYS A 69 30.32 4.23 -9.87
N VAL A 70 30.93 3.10 -10.17
CA VAL A 70 30.27 1.98 -10.83
C VAL A 70 29.92 0.96 -9.77
N ASN A 71 28.63 0.64 -9.65
CA ASN A 71 28.16 -0.30 -8.65
C ASN A 71 28.37 -1.74 -9.16
N LEU A 72 29.63 -2.19 -9.13
CA LEU A 72 30.03 -3.53 -9.61
C LEU A 72 29.46 -4.67 -8.76
N PHE A 73 28.88 -4.35 -7.60
CA PHE A 73 28.28 -5.31 -6.66
C PHE A 73 26.76 -5.24 -6.60
N ASN A 74 26.11 -4.47 -7.48
CA ASN A 74 24.67 -4.63 -7.68
C ASN A 74 24.44 -5.99 -8.34
N LYS A 75 24.21 -7.00 -7.50
CA LYS A 75 23.61 -8.26 -7.94
C LYS A 75 22.32 -7.89 -8.67
N PHE A 76 22.23 -8.25 -9.94
CA PHE A 76 20.93 -8.43 -10.60
C PHE A 76 20.03 -9.17 -9.61
N THR A 77 18.79 -8.70 -9.43
CA THR A 77 17.79 -9.33 -8.55
C THR A 77 17.90 -10.85 -8.69
N PRO A 78 18.36 -11.57 -7.65
CA PRO A 78 18.55 -13.00 -7.73
C PRO A 78 17.26 -13.65 -8.23
N HIS A 79 17.38 -14.63 -9.13
CA HIS A 79 16.22 -15.36 -9.67
C HIS A 79 15.28 -15.86 -8.55
N ASP A 80 15.85 -16.18 -7.39
CA ASP A 80 15.14 -16.56 -6.17
C ASP A 80 14.21 -15.45 -5.63
N GLU A 81 14.64 -14.19 -5.62
CA GLU A 81 13.80 -13.06 -5.17
C GLU A 81 12.62 -12.88 -6.13
N LEU A 82 12.83 -13.06 -7.43
CA LEU A 82 11.77 -12.99 -8.44
C LEU A 82 10.76 -14.13 -8.27
N ALA A 83 11.23 -15.37 -8.05
CA ALA A 83 10.37 -16.51 -7.75
C ALA A 83 9.56 -16.32 -6.44
N THR A 84 10.12 -15.66 -5.42
CA THR A 84 9.35 -15.34 -4.20
C THR A 84 8.27 -14.29 -4.44
N LEU A 85 8.51 -13.33 -5.34
CA LEU A 85 7.53 -12.32 -5.71
C LEU A 85 6.40 -12.91 -6.54
N GLU A 86 6.69 -13.81 -7.47
CA GLU A 86 5.70 -14.53 -8.27
C GLU A 86 4.77 -15.37 -7.40
N LYS A 87 5.31 -16.13 -6.43
CA LYS A 87 4.50 -16.88 -5.46
C LYS A 87 3.57 -15.98 -4.64
N LYS A 88 4.08 -14.83 -4.17
CA LYS A 88 3.27 -13.86 -3.43
C LYS A 88 2.14 -13.29 -4.28
N LEU A 89 2.39 -13.03 -5.56
CA LEU A 89 1.35 -12.58 -6.50
C LEU A 89 0.26 -13.63 -6.67
N GLU A 90 0.63 -14.89 -6.85
CA GLU A 90 -0.31 -16.01 -6.97
C GLU A 90 -1.17 -16.17 -5.71
N GLU A 91 -0.57 -16.11 -4.52
CA GLU A 91 -1.31 -16.17 -3.24
C GLU A 91 -2.31 -15.02 -3.07
N ILE A 92 -1.96 -13.81 -3.54
CA ILE A 92 -2.84 -12.64 -3.47
C ILE A 92 -4.00 -12.81 -4.45
N GLU A 93 -3.73 -13.32 -5.65
CA GLU A 93 -4.73 -13.54 -6.69
C GLU A 93 -5.76 -14.60 -6.26
N ASP A 94 -5.30 -15.70 -5.65
CA ASP A 94 -6.17 -16.72 -5.06
C ASP A 94 -7.09 -16.14 -3.97
N LYS A 95 -6.54 -15.29 -3.09
CA LYS A 95 -7.33 -14.59 -2.07
C LYS A 95 -8.35 -13.65 -2.71
N ARG A 96 -7.97 -12.94 -3.79
CA ARG A 96 -8.86 -12.05 -4.54
C ARG A 96 -10.06 -12.82 -5.09
N VAL A 97 -9.82 -13.95 -5.73
CA VAL A 97 -10.88 -14.80 -6.32
C VAL A 97 -11.82 -15.33 -5.25
N ARG A 98 -11.29 -15.85 -4.14
CA ARG A 98 -12.11 -16.34 -3.01
C ARG A 98 -12.95 -15.23 -2.37
N ASN A 99 -12.36 -14.05 -2.19
CA ASN A 99 -13.11 -12.90 -1.65
C ASN A 99 -14.22 -12.45 -2.60
N GLN A 100 -13.98 -12.51 -3.91
CA GLN A 100 -14.99 -12.16 -4.91
C GLN A 100 -16.19 -13.11 -4.89
N SER A 101 -15.96 -14.42 -4.71
CA SER A 101 -17.08 -15.38 -4.61
C SER A 101 -17.92 -15.14 -3.35
N VAL A 102 -17.28 -14.96 -2.20
CA VAL A 102 -17.96 -14.66 -0.93
C VAL A 102 -18.73 -13.33 -1.01
N TYR A 103 -18.16 -12.32 -1.67
CA TYR A 103 -18.84 -11.05 -1.87
C TYR A 103 -20.13 -11.19 -2.68
N LYS A 104 -20.10 -11.98 -3.77
CA LYS A 104 -21.28 -12.24 -4.60
C LYS A 104 -22.40 -12.91 -3.79
N GLU A 105 -22.05 -13.93 -3.00
CA GLU A 105 -23.03 -14.63 -2.15
C GLU A 105 -23.68 -13.68 -1.12
N LYS A 106 -22.88 -12.82 -0.48
CA LYS A 106 -23.41 -11.80 0.44
C LYS A 106 -24.32 -10.81 -0.27
N LEU A 107 -23.96 -10.38 -1.49
CA LEU A 107 -24.77 -9.47 -2.29
C LEU A 107 -26.14 -10.08 -2.61
N GLU A 108 -26.18 -11.33 -3.05
CA GLU A 108 -27.43 -12.04 -3.34
C GLU A 108 -28.33 -12.14 -2.10
N ASN A 109 -27.74 -12.37 -0.92
CA ASN A 109 -28.49 -12.40 0.34
C ASN A 109 -29.09 -11.03 0.70
N VAL A 110 -28.34 -9.95 0.46
CA VAL A 110 -28.85 -8.57 0.64
C VAL A 110 -29.99 -8.28 -0.33
N GLU A 111 -29.89 -8.71 -1.59
CA GLU A 111 -30.96 -8.53 -2.58
C GLU A 111 -32.23 -9.29 -2.21
N LYS A 112 -32.10 -10.54 -1.74
CA LYS A 112 -33.23 -11.32 -1.21
C LYS A 112 -33.92 -10.62 -0.04
N LEU A 113 -33.14 -10.11 0.91
CA LEU A 113 -33.67 -9.36 2.05
C LEU A 113 -34.38 -8.08 1.62
N LYS A 114 -33.81 -7.34 0.66
CA LYS A 114 -34.42 -6.13 0.10
C LYS A 114 -35.76 -6.44 -0.58
N SER A 115 -35.83 -7.53 -1.34
CA SER A 115 -37.07 -7.98 -1.96
C SER A 115 -38.13 -8.35 -0.91
N CYS A 116 -37.74 -9.06 0.14
CA CYS A 116 -38.64 -9.41 1.25
C CYS A 116 -39.17 -8.17 1.97
N PHE A 117 -38.28 -7.21 2.28
CA PHE A 117 -38.65 -5.93 2.89
C PHE A 117 -39.67 -5.16 2.04
N GLN A 118 -39.46 -5.08 0.72
CA GLN A 118 -40.40 -4.41 -0.19
C GLN A 118 -41.77 -5.08 -0.21
N LYS A 119 -41.83 -6.42 -0.15
CA LYS A 119 -43.12 -7.15 -0.05
C LYS A 119 -43.84 -6.82 1.25
N ILE A 120 -43.13 -6.87 2.38
CA ILE A 120 -43.71 -6.53 3.70
C ILE A 120 -44.19 -5.08 3.71
N GLN A 121 -43.42 -4.16 3.14
CA GLN A 121 -43.79 -2.76 3.03
C GLN A 121 -45.07 -2.56 2.20
N ALA A 122 -45.19 -3.25 1.07
CA ALA A 122 -46.40 -3.21 0.25
C ALA A 122 -47.63 -3.73 1.01
N THR A 123 -47.50 -4.85 1.72
CA THR A 123 -48.58 -5.39 2.57
C THR A 123 -48.96 -4.41 3.68
N ARG A 124 -47.97 -3.80 4.35
CA ARG A 124 -48.22 -2.77 5.37
C ARG A 124 -49.02 -1.59 4.79
N ASP A 125 -48.66 -1.13 3.60
CA ASP A 125 -49.33 -0.01 2.95
C ASP A 125 -50.77 -0.35 2.54
N GLU A 126 -51.00 -1.58 2.08
CA GLU A 126 -52.35 -2.08 1.79
C GLU A 126 -53.21 -2.15 3.05
N GLU A 127 -52.70 -2.76 4.12
CA GLU A 127 -53.43 -2.85 5.39
C GLU A 127 -53.71 -1.47 6.00
N LYS A 128 -52.75 -0.54 5.88
CA LYS A 128 -52.97 0.86 6.31
C LYS A 128 -54.10 1.54 5.54
N ARG A 129 -54.25 1.26 4.24
CA ARG A 129 -55.38 1.77 3.44
C ARG A 129 -56.70 1.16 3.90
N LYS A 130 -56.74 -0.15 4.16
CA LYS A 130 -57.95 -0.84 4.67
C LYS A 130 -58.41 -0.26 6.01
N ILE A 131 -57.46 -0.02 6.93
CA ILE A 131 -57.76 0.61 8.22
C ILE A 131 -58.38 2.00 8.01
N TYR A 132 -57.78 2.82 7.15
CA TYR A 132 -58.27 4.16 6.89
C TYR A 132 -59.68 4.18 6.25
N GLU A 133 -59.96 3.25 5.34
CA GLU A 133 -61.31 3.07 4.80
C GLU A 133 -62.32 2.65 5.87
N TYR A 134 -61.91 1.77 6.78
CA TYR A 134 -62.75 1.35 7.89
C TYR A 134 -63.05 2.51 8.84
N GLU A 135 -62.04 3.28 9.25
CA GLU A 135 -62.20 4.49 10.07
C GLU A 135 -63.15 5.50 9.42
N ARG A 136 -63.04 5.71 8.09
CA ARG A 136 -63.98 6.57 7.35
C ARG A 136 -65.41 6.05 7.41
N LYS A 137 -65.62 4.74 7.25
CA LYS A 137 -66.97 4.13 7.32
C LYS A 137 -67.55 4.24 8.73
N VAL A 138 -66.75 4.05 9.77
CA VAL A 138 -67.17 4.23 11.17
C VAL A 138 -67.59 5.68 11.41
N ALA A 139 -66.75 6.64 11.05
CA ALA A 139 -67.06 8.07 11.21
C ALA A 139 -68.28 8.52 10.38
N HIS A 140 -68.56 7.88 9.24
CA HIS A 140 -69.78 8.15 8.48
C HIS A 140 -71.01 7.55 9.17
N ARG A 141 -70.91 6.33 9.68
CA ARG A 141 -71.99 5.68 10.45
C ARG A 141 -72.36 6.48 11.69
N GLU A 142 -71.37 6.96 12.43
CA GLU A 142 -71.58 7.81 13.62
C GLU A 142 -72.34 9.09 13.27
N ARG A 143 -71.94 9.77 12.18
CA ARG A 143 -72.67 10.95 11.67
C ARG A 143 -74.13 10.64 11.31
N LEU A 144 -74.39 9.54 10.62
CA LEU A 144 -75.77 9.13 10.28
C LEU A 144 -76.61 8.83 11.54
N ILE A 145 -76.00 8.22 12.57
CA ILE A 145 -76.69 7.98 13.85
C ILE A 145 -77.09 9.31 14.50
N ASP A 146 -76.19 10.29 14.49
CA ASP A 146 -76.49 11.62 15.05
C ASP A 146 -77.55 12.36 14.23
N GLU A 147 -77.50 12.29 12.90
CA GLU A 147 -78.54 12.84 12.01
C GLU A 147 -79.92 12.20 12.26
N ILE A 148 -79.98 10.88 12.46
CA ILE A 148 -81.24 10.18 12.79
C ILE A 148 -81.81 10.69 14.12
N LYS A 149 -80.98 10.82 15.15
CA LYS A 149 -81.42 11.35 16.46
C LYS A 149 -81.96 12.76 16.34
N ASP A 150 -81.29 13.63 15.58
CA ASP A 150 -81.74 15.00 15.36
C ASP A 150 -83.10 15.04 14.63
N LEU A 151 -83.29 14.19 13.63
CA LEU A 151 -84.56 14.06 12.92
C LEU A 151 -85.68 13.53 13.83
N GLU A 152 -85.40 12.54 14.68
CA GLU A 152 -86.37 12.02 15.67
C GLU A 152 -86.84 13.13 16.62
N ILE A 153 -85.91 13.94 17.13
CA ILE A 153 -86.22 15.10 17.99
C ILE A 153 -87.10 16.12 17.24
N GLN A 154 -86.79 16.43 15.98
CA GLN A 154 -87.61 17.34 15.17
C GLN A 154 -89.03 16.80 14.93
N LEU A 155 -89.14 15.49 14.68
CA LEU A 155 -90.40 14.83 14.40
C LEU A 155 -91.29 14.78 15.66
N GLU A 156 -90.71 14.55 16.84
CA GLU A 156 -91.43 14.67 18.12
C GLU A 156 -91.92 16.10 18.38
N ARG A 157 -91.12 17.12 18.07
CA ARG A 157 -91.53 18.53 18.21
C ARG A 157 -92.68 18.89 17.28
N SER A 158 -92.63 18.40 16.04
CA SER A 158 -93.70 18.59 15.05
C SER A 158 -95.02 17.94 15.49
N LYS A 159 -94.98 16.73 16.07
CA LYS A 159 -96.18 16.03 16.58
C LYS A 159 -96.83 16.68 17.81
N ARG A 160 -96.11 17.55 18.52
CA ARG A 160 -96.60 18.27 19.71
C ARG A 160 -97.12 19.68 19.40
N SER A 161 -96.99 20.13 18.15
CA SER A 161 -97.53 21.40 17.64
C SER A 161 -98.86 21.15 16.94
#